data_AF-A0A2V8BPG1-F1
#
_entry.id   AF-A0A2V8BPG1-F1
#
_cell.length_a   1.000
_cell.length_b   1.000
_cell.length_c   1.000
_cell.angle_alpha   90.00
_cell.angle_beta   90.00
_cell.angle_gamma   90.00
#
_symmetry.space_group_name_H-M   'P 1'
#
loop_
_entity.id
_entity.type
_entity.pdbx_description
1 polymer ?
#
loop_
_entity_poly.entity_id
_entity_poly.type
_entity_poly.pdbx_seq_one_letter_code
_entity_poly.pdbx_strand_id
1 'polypeptide(L)'
;IGKLPLLSNFNHVIAYVPATDLFLDPTSGVAFGRLPSALQGKTVVMVPTGELKSTPTDRNTDNLTTRHVTLAIEDDGSINGTTVIEARGARAETYRELARNLTAQEMKEFVRDMTTGSRFKGEGTVEFTGTDDRTGAMTVTAKYTLRGGIDWPGSGSFEVPA
;
A
#
# COMPACT_ATOMS: atom_id res chain seq x y z
N ILE A 1 4.54 -9.04 -39.25
CA ILE A 1 5.55 -9.60 -38.32
C ILE A 1 5.43 -8.81 -37.02
N GLY A 2 4.92 -9.42 -35.95
CA GLY A 2 4.72 -8.76 -34.67
C GLY A 2 6.06 -8.37 -34.05
N LYS A 3 6.14 -7.16 -33.49
CA LYS A 3 7.35 -6.63 -32.85
C LYS A 3 7.68 -7.53 -31.65
N LEU A 4 8.75 -8.32 -31.76
CA LEU A 4 9.23 -9.13 -30.65
C LEU A 4 9.69 -8.20 -29.51
N PRO A 5 9.42 -8.54 -28.24
CA PRO A 5 9.93 -7.77 -27.12
C PRO A 5 11.45 -7.72 -27.19
N LEU A 6 12.03 -6.56 -26.93
CA LEU A 6 13.47 -6.40 -26.85
C LEU A 6 14.00 -7.19 -25.64
N LEU A 7 15.20 -7.76 -25.74
CA LEU A 7 15.83 -8.46 -24.60
C LEU A 7 15.94 -7.55 -23.36
N SER A 8 16.10 -6.24 -23.56
CA SER A 8 16.08 -5.24 -22.49
C SER A 8 14.78 -5.19 -21.68
N ASN A 9 13.67 -5.71 -22.22
CA ASN A 9 12.39 -5.75 -21.51
C ASN A 9 12.33 -6.89 -20.48
N PHE A 10 13.29 -7.83 -20.51
CA PHE A 10 13.44 -8.88 -19.50
C PHE A 10 14.49 -8.44 -18.49
N ASN A 11 14.05 -7.80 -17.41
CA ASN A 11 14.91 -7.24 -16.36
C ASN A 11 14.76 -7.95 -15.00
N HIS A 12 13.91 -8.97 -14.90
CA HIS A 12 13.64 -9.70 -13.66
C HIS A 12 13.44 -11.20 -13.92
N VAL A 13 13.94 -12.03 -13.02
CA VAL A 13 13.82 -13.50 -13.10
C VAL A 13 13.13 -14.00 -11.83
N ILE A 14 12.07 -14.79 -12.03
CA ILE A 14 11.30 -15.42 -10.95
C ILE A 14 11.28 -16.94 -11.14
N ALA A 15 11.03 -17.67 -10.06
CA ALA A 15 10.92 -19.12 -10.09
C ALA A 15 9.49 -19.54 -10.43
N TYR A 16 9.34 -20.60 -11.21
CA TYR A 16 8.07 -21.32 -11.37
C TYR A 16 8.20 -22.70 -10.77
N VAL A 17 7.25 -23.09 -9.93
CA VAL A 17 7.23 -24.38 -9.21
C VAL A 17 6.12 -25.24 -9.79
N PRO A 18 6.42 -26.20 -10.69
CA PRO A 18 5.40 -26.96 -11.41
C PRO A 18 4.49 -27.79 -10.50
N ALA A 19 5.02 -28.28 -9.37
CA ALA A 19 4.26 -29.13 -8.45
C ALA A 19 3.07 -28.41 -7.79
N THR A 20 3.11 -27.08 -7.71
CA THR A 20 2.07 -26.25 -7.09
C THR A 20 1.48 -25.22 -8.05
N ASP A 21 1.95 -25.17 -9.30
CA ASP A 21 1.61 -24.15 -10.28
C ASP A 21 1.81 -22.71 -9.78
N LEU A 22 2.90 -22.47 -9.04
CA LEU A 22 3.19 -21.17 -8.42
C LEU A 22 4.36 -20.46 -9.09
N PHE A 23 4.20 -19.15 -9.27
CA PHE A 23 5.31 -18.23 -9.52
C PHE A 23 5.77 -17.62 -8.19
N LEU A 24 7.08 -17.62 -7.95
CA LEU A 24 7.71 -17.13 -6.72
C LEU A 24 8.83 -16.15 -7.04
N ASP A 25 8.81 -15.00 -6.37
CA ASP A 25 9.90 -14.02 -6.43
C ASP A 25 10.74 -14.09 -5.15
N PRO A 26 11.94 -14.70 -5.18
CA PRO A 26 12.80 -14.82 -3.99
C PRO A 26 13.40 -13.48 -3.53
N THR A 27 13.29 -12.43 -4.35
CA THR A 27 13.74 -11.07 -3.99
C THR A 27 12.64 -10.24 -3.32
N SER A 28 11.43 -10.81 -3.21
CA SER A 28 10.28 -10.13 -2.65
C SER A 28 10.03 -10.46 -1.18
N GLY A 29 9.50 -9.47 -0.45
CA GLY A 29 8.96 -9.66 0.89
C GLY A 29 7.52 -10.17 0.96
N VAL A 30 6.83 -10.34 -0.18
CA VAL A 30 5.42 -10.80 -0.19
C VAL A 30 5.27 -12.23 0.35
N ALA A 31 4.07 -12.58 0.83
CA ALA A 31 3.77 -13.92 1.28
C ALA A 31 3.97 -15.00 0.19
N PHE A 32 4.27 -16.23 0.62
CA PHE A 32 4.36 -17.38 -0.27
C PHE A 32 3.06 -17.58 -1.06
N GLY A 33 3.19 -17.92 -2.35
CA GLY A 33 2.04 -18.09 -3.25
C GLY A 33 1.48 -16.79 -3.83
N ARG A 34 2.11 -15.65 -3.54
CA ARG A 34 1.73 -14.34 -4.07
C ARG A 34 2.91 -13.66 -4.76
N LEU A 35 2.62 -12.86 -5.78
CA LEU A 35 3.63 -12.05 -6.47
C LEU A 35 3.53 -10.57 -6.06
N PRO A 36 4.65 -9.82 -6.08
CA PRO A 36 4.61 -8.36 -6.05
C PRO A 36 3.65 -7.80 -7.10
N SER A 37 2.97 -6.70 -6.79
CA SER A 37 2.06 -6.03 -7.72
C SER A 37 2.68 -5.77 -9.10
N ALA A 38 3.96 -5.40 -9.15
CA ALA A 38 4.66 -5.13 -10.40
C ALA A 38 4.83 -6.37 -11.31
N LEU A 39 4.71 -7.58 -10.75
CA LEU A 39 4.87 -8.85 -11.45
C LEU A 39 3.55 -9.57 -11.72
N GLN A 40 2.43 -9.05 -11.25
CA GLN A 40 1.11 -9.64 -11.49
C GLN A 40 0.59 -9.32 -12.89
N GLY A 41 -0.13 -10.27 -13.50
CA GLY A 41 -0.74 -10.13 -14.84
C GLY A 41 0.26 -9.89 -15.98
N LYS A 42 1.54 -10.20 -15.77
CA LYS A 42 2.62 -10.03 -16.76
C LYS A 42 2.74 -11.27 -17.63
N THR A 43 3.04 -11.05 -18.91
CA THR A 43 3.51 -12.14 -19.78
C THR A 43 4.97 -12.46 -19.45
N VAL A 44 5.26 -13.73 -19.20
CA VAL A 44 6.57 -14.27 -18.89
C VAL A 44 6.98 -15.31 -19.92
N VAL A 45 8.29 -15.50 -20.09
CA VAL A 45 8.88 -16.54 -20.93
C VAL A 45 9.43 -17.64 -20.03
N MET A 46 8.98 -18.87 -20.24
CA MET A 46 9.41 -20.05 -19.49
C MET A 46 10.75 -20.56 -20.03
N VAL A 47 11.78 -20.54 -19.21
CA VAL A 47 13.10 -21.08 -19.58
C VAL A 47 13.19 -22.56 -19.16
N PRO A 48 13.74 -23.46 -20.00
CA PRO A 48 14.31 -23.22 -21.33
C PRO A 48 13.31 -23.31 -22.50
N THR A 49 12.05 -23.69 -22.23
CA THR A 49 11.07 -24.06 -23.27
C THR A 49 10.69 -22.94 -24.25
N GLY A 50 10.85 -21.67 -23.86
CA GLY A 50 10.38 -20.51 -24.62
C GLY A 50 8.86 -20.30 -24.57
N GLU A 51 8.11 -21.14 -23.83
CA GLU A 51 6.66 -21.01 -23.66
C GLU A 51 6.30 -19.65 -23.04
N LEU A 52 5.25 -19.01 -23.54
CA LEU A 52 4.70 -17.80 -22.91
C LEU A 52 3.62 -18.18 -21.91
N LYS A 53 3.74 -17.68 -20.68
CA LYS A 53 2.70 -17.78 -19.65
C LYS A 53 2.32 -16.40 -19.15
N SER A 54 1.16 -16.30 -18.48
CA SER A 54 0.77 -15.11 -17.74
C SER A 54 0.88 -15.38 -16.25
N THR A 55 1.47 -14.45 -15.51
CA THR A 55 1.48 -14.51 -14.06
C THR A 55 0.07 -14.24 -13.51
N PRO A 56 -0.30 -14.85 -12.37
CA PRO A 56 -1.58 -14.60 -11.74
C PRO A 56 -1.71 -13.13 -11.30
N THR A 57 -2.94 -12.68 -11.18
CA THR A 57 -3.30 -11.39 -10.57
C THR A 57 -4.16 -11.68 -9.35
N ASP A 58 -3.95 -10.93 -8.27
CA ASP A 58 -4.80 -11.05 -7.09
C ASP A 58 -6.26 -10.77 -7.46
N ARG A 59 -7.19 -11.45 -6.78
CA ARG A 59 -8.59 -11.05 -6.83
C ARG A 59 -8.73 -9.67 -6.21
N ASN A 60 -9.71 -8.90 -6.67
CA ASN A 60 -10.06 -7.61 -6.06
C ASN A 60 -10.31 -7.71 -4.54
N THR A 61 -10.91 -8.79 -4.06
CA THR A 61 -11.13 -9.06 -2.63
C THR A 61 -9.84 -9.31 -1.86
N ASP A 62 -8.82 -9.84 -2.54
CA ASP A 62 -7.52 -10.17 -1.97
C ASP A 62 -6.57 -8.96 -2.03
N ASN A 63 -6.97 -7.89 -2.74
CA ASN A 63 -6.23 -6.64 -2.88
C ASN A 63 -7.17 -5.42 -2.75
N LEU A 64 -7.69 -5.22 -1.54
CA LEU A 64 -8.61 -4.15 -1.19
C LEU A 64 -7.97 -3.21 -0.14
N THR A 65 -8.24 -1.92 -0.23
CA THR A 65 -7.94 -0.95 0.83
C THR A 65 -9.20 -0.19 1.17
N THR A 66 -9.63 -0.30 2.42
CA THR A 66 -10.76 0.46 2.97
C THR A 66 -10.21 1.50 3.93
N ARG A 67 -10.77 2.70 3.89
CA ARG A 67 -10.36 3.82 4.73
C ARG A 67 -11.59 4.43 5.37
N HIS A 68 -11.58 4.51 6.69
CA HIS A 68 -12.59 5.18 7.49
C HIS A 68 -11.95 6.39 8.16
N VAL A 69 -12.50 7.58 7.90
CA VAL A 69 -12.03 8.83 8.49
C VAL A 69 -13.16 9.45 9.29
N THR A 70 -12.89 9.73 10.55
CA THR A 70 -13.80 10.45 11.46
C THR A 70 -13.13 11.76 11.85
N LEU A 71 -13.83 12.88 11.67
CA LEU A 71 -13.36 14.21 12.01
C LEU A 71 -14.37 14.85 12.96
N ALA A 72 -13.87 15.42 14.06
CA ALA A 72 -14.62 16.28 14.97
C ALA A 72 -14.07 17.70 14.86
N ILE A 73 -14.93 18.65 14.51
CA ILE A 73 -14.58 20.07 14.42
C ILE A 73 -14.94 20.72 15.76
N GLU A 74 -13.96 21.33 16.41
CA GLU A 74 -14.12 22.01 17.70
C GLU A 74 -14.57 23.47 17.51
N ASP A 75 -15.07 24.09 18.58
CA ASP A 75 -15.56 25.48 18.57
C ASP A 75 -14.47 26.50 18.16
N ASP A 76 -13.20 26.18 18.42
CA ASP A 76 -12.05 27.01 18.04
C ASP A 76 -11.59 26.79 16.57
N GLY A 77 -12.30 25.94 15.82
CA GLY A 77 -12.00 25.59 14.44
C GLY A 77 -10.86 24.59 14.27
N SER A 78 -10.32 24.04 15.36
CA SER A 78 -9.41 22.88 15.28
C SER A 78 -10.17 21.60 14.95
N ILE A 79 -9.46 20.60 14.43
CA ILE A 79 -10.07 19.31 14.07
C ILE A 79 -9.34 18.18 14.78
N ASN A 80 -10.09 17.35 15.48
CA ASN A 80 -9.62 16.06 15.98
C ASN A 80 -10.02 14.97 14.99
N GLY A 81 -9.02 14.29 14.41
CA GLY A 81 -9.21 13.29 13.37
C GLY A 81 -8.76 11.91 13.81
N THR A 82 -9.49 10.89 13.36
CA THR A 82 -9.06 9.49 13.39
C THR A 82 -9.22 8.89 11.99
N THR A 83 -8.14 8.33 11.48
CA THR A 83 -8.10 7.59 10.22
C THR A 83 -7.78 6.13 10.53
N VAL A 84 -8.62 5.21 10.07
CA VAL A 84 -8.39 3.76 10.12
C VAL A 84 -8.31 3.24 8.69
N ILE A 85 -7.18 2.66 8.32
CA ILE A 85 -6.94 2.06 7.00
C ILE A 85 -6.83 0.56 7.20
N GLU A 86 -7.72 -0.19 6.57
CA GLU A 86 -7.63 -1.64 6.48
C GLU A 86 -7.17 -2.00 5.07
N ALA A 87 -5.97 -2.56 4.96
CA ALA A 87 -5.37 -2.95 3.70
C ALA A 87 -5.22 -4.46 3.63
N ARG A 88 -5.58 -5.03 2.48
CA ARG A 88 -5.22 -6.37 2.04
C ARG A 88 -4.32 -6.25 0.82
N GLY A 89 -3.71 -7.34 0.43
CA GLY A 89 -3.00 -7.37 -0.82
C GLY A 89 -1.73 -6.51 -0.80
N ALA A 90 -1.48 -5.77 -1.89
CA ALA A 90 -0.16 -5.18 -2.12
C ALA A 90 0.07 -4.01 -1.16
N ARG A 91 -1.01 -3.29 -0.86
CA ARG A 91 -0.98 -2.19 0.10
C ARG A 91 -0.67 -2.65 1.52
N ALA A 92 -1.18 -3.83 1.91
CA ALA A 92 -0.85 -4.44 3.20
C ALA A 92 0.65 -4.66 3.36
N GLU A 93 1.31 -5.19 2.32
CA GLU A 93 2.76 -5.43 2.35
C GLU A 93 3.57 -4.14 2.45
N THR A 94 3.18 -3.10 1.73
CA THR A 94 3.80 -1.77 1.87
C THR A 94 3.70 -1.25 3.30
N TYR A 95 2.53 -1.38 3.93
CA TYR A 95 2.37 -0.95 5.33
C TYR A 95 3.13 -1.82 6.32
N ARG A 96 3.27 -3.13 6.08
CA ARG A 96 4.14 -3.99 6.90
C ARG A 96 5.61 -3.62 6.76
N GLU A 97 6.06 -3.30 5.55
CA GLU A 97 7.43 -2.83 5.32
C GLU A 97 7.69 -1.50 6.03
N LEU A 98 6.77 -0.55 5.92
CA LEU A 98 6.82 0.71 6.68
C LEU A 98 6.86 0.44 8.19
N ALA A 99 5.97 -0.41 8.71
CA ALA A 99 5.92 -0.71 10.14
C ALA A 99 7.23 -1.33 10.68
N ARG A 100 7.96 -2.10 9.85
CA ARG A 100 9.27 -2.67 10.23
C ARG A 100 10.41 -1.66 10.20
N ASN A 101 10.33 -0.65 9.34
CA ASN A 101 11.45 0.24 9.04
C ASN A 101 11.34 1.60 9.74
N LEU A 102 10.14 2.04 10.14
CA LEU A 102 9.94 3.35 10.76
C LEU A 102 10.38 3.35 12.23
N THR A 103 11.26 4.27 12.58
CA THR A 103 11.55 4.67 13.95
C THR A 103 10.40 5.46 14.56
N ALA A 104 10.40 5.61 15.89
CA ALA A 104 9.39 6.42 16.59
C ALA A 104 9.33 7.89 16.12
N GLN A 105 10.46 8.44 15.63
CA GLN A 105 10.49 9.79 15.06
C GLN A 105 9.85 9.80 13.67
N GLU A 106 10.22 8.85 12.80
CA GLU A 106 9.66 8.75 11.45
C GLU A 106 8.17 8.41 11.46
N MET A 107 7.66 7.74 12.50
CA MET A 107 6.21 7.55 12.70
C MET A 107 5.46 8.88 12.88
N LYS A 108 6.05 9.86 13.57
CA LYS A 108 5.45 11.21 13.70
C LYS A 108 5.48 11.96 12.38
N GLU A 109 6.58 11.82 11.64
CA GLU A 109 6.72 12.40 10.30
C GLU A 109 5.75 11.77 9.31
N PHE A 110 5.51 10.46 9.41
CA PHE A 110 4.49 9.76 8.64
C PHE A 110 3.10 10.32 8.91
N VAL A 111 2.71 10.50 10.19
CA VAL A 111 1.41 11.12 10.53
C VAL A 111 1.32 12.54 9.98
N ARG A 112 2.40 13.32 10.11
CA ARG A 112 2.47 14.65 9.51
C ARG A 112 2.21 14.55 8.01
N ASP A 113 2.98 13.76 7.27
CA ASP A 113 2.88 13.61 5.80
C ASP A 113 1.51 13.09 5.33
N MET A 114 0.92 12.15 6.09
CA MET A 114 -0.45 11.65 5.93
C MET A 114 -1.50 12.79 6.02
N THR A 115 -1.21 13.82 6.83
CA THR A 115 -2.05 15.03 6.98
C THR A 115 -1.58 16.23 6.15
N THR A 116 -0.39 16.19 5.56
CA THR A 116 0.22 17.30 4.82
C THR A 116 -0.38 17.48 3.43
N GLY A 117 -0.95 16.42 2.83
CA GLY A 117 -1.74 16.54 1.59
C GLY A 117 -2.75 17.70 1.67
N SER A 118 -3.29 17.90 2.88
CA SER A 118 -4.32 18.86 3.21
C SER A 118 -3.87 20.24 3.72
N ARG A 119 -2.61 20.66 3.45
CA ARG A 119 -2.03 21.95 3.92
C ARG A 119 -2.03 22.14 5.44
N PHE A 120 -2.43 21.13 6.21
CA PHE A 120 -2.50 21.18 7.66
C PHE A 120 -1.19 20.77 8.30
N LYS A 121 -0.80 21.49 9.34
CA LYS A 121 0.26 21.05 10.27
C LYS A 121 -0.39 20.13 11.31
N GLY A 122 -0.64 18.89 10.90
CA GLY A 122 -1.17 17.86 11.79
C GLY A 122 -0.08 17.26 12.67
N GLU A 123 -0.37 17.11 13.95
CA GLU A 123 0.44 16.32 14.88
C GLU A 123 -0.39 15.17 15.43
N GLY A 124 0.23 14.02 15.65
CA GLY A 124 -0.49 12.85 16.10
C GLY A 124 0.37 11.60 16.23
N THR A 125 -0.32 10.47 16.32
CA THR A 125 0.26 9.13 16.50
C THR A 125 -0.27 8.18 15.44
N VAL A 126 0.56 7.23 15.02
CA VAL A 126 0.16 6.12 14.15
C VAL A 126 0.47 4.79 14.84
N GLU A 127 -0.45 3.85 14.69
CA GLU A 127 -0.31 2.47 15.14
C GLU A 127 -0.52 1.53 13.96
N PHE A 128 0.27 0.47 13.93
CA PHE A 128 0.27 -0.57 12.90
C PHE A 128 -0.10 -1.90 13.56
N THR A 129 -1.14 -2.57 13.09
CA THR A 129 -1.55 -3.90 13.57
C THR A 129 -1.69 -4.90 12.42
N GLY A 130 -1.47 -6.18 12.68
CA GLY A 130 -1.39 -7.21 11.62
C GLY A 130 -0.02 -7.28 10.92
N THR A 131 1.03 -6.81 11.58
CA THR A 131 2.41 -6.77 11.05
C THR A 131 2.99 -8.17 10.79
N ASP A 132 2.60 -9.15 11.60
CA ASP A 132 3.16 -10.51 11.58
C ASP A 132 2.33 -11.48 10.72
N ASP A 133 1.03 -11.21 10.54
CA ASP A 133 0.19 -11.99 9.64
C ASP A 133 0.51 -11.60 8.21
N ARG A 134 1.16 -12.48 7.45
CA ARG A 134 1.59 -12.20 6.07
C ARG A 134 0.46 -12.26 5.05
N THR A 135 -0.68 -12.85 5.40
CA THR A 135 -1.77 -13.12 4.44
C THR A 135 -3.06 -12.37 4.76
N GLY A 136 -3.24 -11.95 6.00
CA GLY A 136 -4.41 -11.21 6.45
C GLY A 136 -4.35 -9.72 6.19
N ALA A 137 -5.28 -9.01 6.82
CA ALA A 137 -5.38 -7.56 6.73
C ALA A 137 -4.32 -6.89 7.61
N MET A 138 -3.75 -5.81 7.07
CA MET A 138 -2.90 -4.87 7.78
C MET A 138 -3.76 -3.65 8.13
N THR A 139 -3.74 -3.23 9.39
CA THR A 139 -4.47 -2.03 9.82
C THR A 139 -3.51 -0.92 10.21
N VAL A 140 -3.78 0.30 9.74
CA VAL A 140 -3.08 1.52 10.13
C VAL A 140 -4.08 2.44 10.80
N THR A 141 -3.86 2.75 12.08
CA THR A 141 -4.70 3.67 12.84
C THR A 141 -3.91 4.91 13.15
N ALA A 142 -4.37 6.05 12.65
CA ALA A 142 -3.76 7.34 12.92
C ALA A 142 -4.75 8.26 13.64
N LYS A 143 -4.29 8.89 14.72
CA LYS A 143 -5.03 9.90 15.48
C LYS A 143 -4.24 11.19 15.43
N TYR A 144 -4.89 12.30 15.08
CA TYR A 144 -4.20 13.56 14.86
C TYR A 144 -5.09 14.76 15.19
N THR A 145 -4.45 15.89 15.48
CA THR A 145 -5.10 17.19 15.62
C THR A 145 -4.60 18.10 14.51
N LEU A 146 -5.53 18.71 13.77
CA LEU A 146 -5.23 19.72 12.75
C LEU A 146 -5.50 21.11 13.34
N ARG A 147 -4.50 21.99 13.22
CA ARG A 147 -4.58 23.40 13.67
C ARG A 147 -4.20 24.32 12.51
N GLY A 148 -4.78 25.53 12.49
CA GLY A 148 -4.42 26.57 11.52
C GLY A 148 -5.51 26.93 10.49
N GLY A 149 -6.75 26.49 10.69
CA GLY A 149 -7.89 26.80 9.81
C GLY A 149 -7.89 25.97 8.53
N ILE A 150 -9.06 25.45 8.15
CA ILE A 150 -9.27 24.80 6.86
C ILE A 150 -9.30 25.89 5.79
N ASP A 151 -8.25 25.97 4.98
CA ASP A 151 -8.27 26.77 3.76
C ASP A 151 -9.07 26.00 2.70
N TRP A 152 -10.38 26.22 2.70
CA TRP A 152 -11.31 25.62 1.75
C TRP A 152 -11.01 26.18 0.35
N PRO A 153 -10.51 25.38 -0.62
CA PRO A 153 -10.17 25.89 -1.95
C PRO A 153 -11.42 26.32 -2.76
N GLY A 154 -12.62 26.09 -2.22
CA GLY A 154 -13.91 26.59 -2.69
C GLY A 154 -15.05 26.14 -1.79
N SER A 155 -16.24 26.70 -1.98
CA SER A 155 -17.45 26.23 -1.30
C SER A 155 -17.71 24.76 -1.62
N GLY A 156 -17.61 23.88 -0.62
CA GLY A 156 -17.96 22.46 -0.73
C GLY A 156 -16.79 21.48 -0.95
N SER A 157 -15.53 21.91 -0.93
CA SER A 157 -14.37 21.01 -1.05
C SER A 157 -13.58 20.85 0.25
N PHE A 158 -13.69 19.69 0.91
CA PHE A 158 -12.75 19.30 1.98
C PHE A 158 -11.74 18.29 1.46
N GLU A 159 -10.49 18.47 1.86
CA GLU A 159 -9.53 17.37 1.76
C GLU A 159 -9.72 16.42 2.93
N VAL A 160 -9.83 15.13 2.61
CA VAL A 160 -9.82 14.06 3.61
C VAL A 160 -8.37 13.63 3.81
N PRO A 161 -7.80 13.77 5.02
CA PRO A 161 -6.43 13.35 5.27
C PRO A 161 -6.19 11.89 4.83
N ALA A 162 -5.06 11.69 4.15
CA ALA A 162 -4.66 10.45 3.48
C ALA A 162 -3.64 9.68 4.31
#